data_AF-A0A965W688-F1
#
_entry.id   AF-A0A965W688-F1
#
_cell.length_a   1.000
_cell.length_b   1.000
_cell.length_c   1.000
_cell.angle_alpha   90.00
_cell.angle_beta   90.00
_cell.angle_gamma   90.00
#
_symmetry.space_group_name_H-M   'P 1'
#
loop_
_entity.id
_entity.type
_entity.pdbx_description
1 polymer ?
#
loop_
_entity_poly.entity_id
_entity_poly.type
_entity_poly.pdbx_seq_one_letter_code
_entity_poly.pdbx_strand_id
1 'polypeptide(L)' 'DLLAILSAGAYGMSMSSNYNSRPRACEVMVDGATVQVVRERETLAHLMAGERVWGG' A
#
# COMPACT_ATOMS: atom_id res chain seq x y z
N ASP A 1 6.13 -17.70 10.83
CA ASP A 1 7.34 -16.86 10.85
C ASP A 1 7.16 -15.63 9.98
N LEU A 2 7.98 -14.61 10.21
CA LEU A 2 8.03 -13.38 9.40
C LEU A 2 9.33 -13.37 8.59
N LEU A 3 9.28 -12.85 7.37
CA LEU A 3 10.42 -12.74 6.47
C LEU A 3 10.62 -11.29 6.05
N ALA A 4 11.89 -10.89 5.87
CA ALA A 4 12.27 -9.58 5.37
C ALA A 4 12.89 -9.70 3.98
N ILE A 5 12.37 -8.92 3.04
CA ILE A 5 12.96 -8.75 1.71
C ILE A 5 13.80 -7.48 1.75
N LEU A 6 15.11 -7.61 1.58
CA LEU A 6 16.05 -6.48 1.61
C LEU A 6 16.12 -5.78 0.26
N SER A 7 16.70 -4.58 0.24
CA SER A 7 16.89 -3.78 -0.98
C SER A 7 15.61 -3.42 -1.75
N ALA A 8 14.45 -3.47 -1.09
CA ALA A 8 13.14 -3.13 -1.66
C ALA A 8 12.77 -1.63 -1.54
N GLY A 9 13.69 -0.78 -1.06
CA GLY A 9 13.44 0.65 -0.81
C GLY A 9 13.36 1.51 -2.07
N ALA A 10 13.97 1.08 -3.17
CA ALA A 10 13.86 1.72 -4.47
C ALA A 10 13.01 0.87 -5.40
N TYR A 11 12.13 1.50 -6.17
CA TYR A 11 11.25 0.86 -7.17
C TYR A 11 10.25 -0.18 -6.64
N GLY A 12 10.21 -0.46 -5.33
CA GLY A 12 9.25 -1.37 -4.73
C GLY A 12 7.83 -0.78 -4.72
N MET A 13 7.56 0.13 -3.78
CA MET A 13 6.24 0.72 -3.64
C MET A 13 5.81 1.53 -4.88
N SER A 14 6.75 2.23 -5.53
CA SER A 14 6.44 3.04 -6.71
C SER A 14 5.93 2.23 -7.90
N MET A 15 6.20 0.92 -7.96
CA MET A 15 5.69 0.01 -8.98
C MET A 15 4.59 -0.93 -8.45
N SER A 16 4.15 -0.75 -7.20
CA SER A 16 3.07 -1.55 -6.63
C SER A 16 1.72 -1.26 -7.30
N SER A 17 0.89 -2.29 -7.43
CA SER A 17 -0.41 -2.20 -8.11
C SER A 17 -1.53 -2.82 -7.27
N ASN A 18 -2.77 -2.54 -7.65
CA ASN A 18 -3.96 -3.16 -7.09
C ASN A 18 -4.37 -4.44 -7.85
N TYR A 19 -3.43 -5.08 -8.56
CA TYR A 19 -3.70 -6.31 -9.29
C TYR A 19 -4.29 -7.38 -8.35
N ASN A 20 -5.27 -8.15 -8.86
CA ASN A 20 -6.12 -9.06 -8.09
C ASN A 20 -6.93 -8.38 -6.98
N SER A 21 -7.30 -7.10 -7.19
CA SER A 21 -8.08 -6.30 -6.23
C SER A 21 -7.46 -6.27 -4.84
N ARG A 22 -6.13 -6.26 -4.77
CA ARG A 22 -5.38 -6.23 -3.51
C ARG A 22 -5.09 -4.79 -3.13
N PRO A 23 -5.50 -4.33 -1.93
CA PRO A 23 -5.10 -3.02 -1.45
C PRO A 23 -3.60 -2.94 -1.21
N ARG A 24 -2.96 -1.83 -1.61
CA ARG A 24 -1.52 -1.63 -1.38
C ARG A 24 -1.21 -1.59 0.11
N ALA A 25 -0.02 -2.06 0.46
CA ALA A 25 0.45 -2.11 1.83
C ALA A 25 0.68 -0.71 2.42
N CYS A 26 0.72 -0.63 3.75
CA CYS A 26 1.20 0.57 4.43
C CYS A 26 2.73 0.66 4.33
N GLU A 27 3.26 1.87 4.36
CA GLU A 27 4.69 2.14 4.54
C GLU A 27 4.91 2.80 5.90
N VAL A 28 5.95 2.35 6.59
CA VAL A 28 6.36 2.91 7.86
C VAL A 28 7.76 3.50 7.76
N MET A 29 7.97 4.62 8.43
CA MET A 29 9.29 5.20 8.65
C MET A 29 9.71 4.91 10.09
N VAL A 30 10.95 4.46 10.26
CA VAL A 30 11.56 4.26 11.58
C VAL A 30 12.65 5.32 11.75
N ASP A 31 12.54 6.10 12.81
CA ASP A 31 13.53 7.12 13.20
C ASP A 31 13.92 6.90 14.67
N GLY A 32 15.11 6.32 14.88
CA GLY A 32 15.56 5.87 16.20
C GLY A 32 14.58 4.87 16.83
N ALA A 33 13.93 5.29 17.92
CA ALA A 33 12.92 4.50 18.63
C ALA A 33 11.47 4.77 18.18
N THR A 34 11.27 5.72 17.26
CA THR A 34 9.94 6.13 16.79
C THR A 34 9.59 5.40 15.51
N VAL A 35 8.35 4.93 15.40
CA VAL A 35 7.79 4.34 14.18
C VAL A 35 6.55 5.13 13.79
N GLN A 36 6.48 5.58 12.54
CA GLN A 36 5.34 6.33 12.01
C GLN A 36 4.85 5.71 10.72
N VAL A 37 3.52 5.64 10.55
CA VAL A 37 2.91 5.29 9.26
C VAL A 37 3.01 6.51 8.36
N VAL A 38 3.84 6.43 7.32
CA VAL A 38 4.01 7.51 6.33
C VAL A 38 3.11 7.32 5.13
N ARG A 39 2.61 6.10 4.92
CA ARG A 39 1.55 5.81 3.97
C ARG A 39 0.60 4.78 4.55
N GLU A 40 -0.68 5.12 4.62
CA GLU A 40 -1.71 4.21 5.10
C GLU A 40 -1.94 3.05 4.12
N ARG A 41 -2.34 1.90 4.68
CA ARG A 41 -2.82 0.77 3.88
C ARG A 41 -4.11 1.17 3.19
N GLU A 42 -4.24 0.82 1.92
CA GLU A 42 -5.50 1.07 1.21
C GLU A 42 -6.63 0.18 1.75
N THR A 43 -7.85 0.69 1.68
CA THR A 43 -9.06 -0.09 1.95
C THR A 43 -9.65 -0.60 0.64
N LEU A 44 -10.54 -1.60 0.69
CA LEU A 44 -11.28 -2.04 -0.51
C LEU A 44 -12.12 -0.92 -1.13
N ALA A 45 -12.65 0.01 -0.30
CA ALA A 45 -13.40 1.16 -0.79
C ALA A 45 -12.51 2.10 -1.64
N HIS A 46 -11.23 2.25 -1.30
CA HIS A 46 -10.31 3.06 -2.09
C HIS A 46 -10.11 2.51 -3.51
N LEU A 47 -10.20 1.19 -3.72
CA LEU A 47 -10.05 0.59 -5.05
C LEU A 47 -11.21 0.99 -5.97
N MET A 48 -12.43 1.05 -5.43
CA MET A 48 -13.64 1.37 -6.17
C MET A 48 -13.98 2.87 -6.16
N ALA A 49 -13.21 3.70 -5.47
CA ALA A 49 -13.54 5.11 -5.25
C ALA A 49 -13.68 5.94 -6.54
N GLY A 50 -13.01 5.53 -7.61
CA GLY A 50 -13.09 6.15 -8.94
C GLY A 50 -14.05 5.45 -9.91
N GLU A 51 -14.66 4.33 -9.52
CA GLU A 51 -15.53 3.52 -10.38
C GLU A 51 -16.97 4.03 -10.33
N ARG A 52 -17.68 3.87 -11.46
CA ARG A 52 -19.11 4.20 -11.56
C ARG A 52 -19.82 3.13 -12.37
N VAL A 53 -20.97 2.70 -11.87
CA VAL A 53 -21.90 1.91 -12.66
C VAL A 53 -22.67 2.87 -13.56
N TRP A 54 -22.71 2.59 -14.86
CA TRP A 54 -23.50 3.38 -15.80
C TRP A 54 -25.00 3.11 -15.60
N GLY A 55 -25.81 4.16 -15.48
CA GLY A 55 -27.27 4.07 -15.37
C GLY A 55 -27.84 3.88 -13.96
N GLY A 56 -27.03 4.11 -12.92
CA GLY A 56 -27.48 4.23 -11.52
C GLY A 56 -27.72 5.67 -11.09
#